data_AF-A0A1H7BUS4-F1
#
_entry.id   AF-A0A1H7BUS4-F1
#
_cell.length_a   1.000
_cell.length_b   1.000
_cell.length_c   1.000
_cell.angle_alpha   90.00
_cell.angle_beta   90.00
_cell.angle_gamma   90.00
#
_symmetry.space_group_name_H-M   'P 1'
#
loop_
_entity.id
_entity.type
_entity.pdbx_description
1 polymer ?
#
loop_
_entity_poly.entity_id
_entity_poly.type
_entity_poly.pdbx_seq_one_letter_code
_entity_poly.pdbx_strand_id
1 'polypeptide(L)'
;MLLFIRIFLVLYGLIAVATGFMGTTAAYNPAATDALTDNNHRYVAAIWMATSLAFFYVAWNPSETALFRFLMIAIFIGGIVRAAALTNYPATPFLIFLIAIELIPTVLLLWMHTKLLTAGSL
;
A
#
# COMPACT_ATOMS: atom_id res chain seq x y z
N MET A 1 -8.70 13.57 13.57
CA MET A 1 -7.94 13.38 12.30
C MET A 1 -6.71 12.52 12.53
N LEU A 2 -5.87 12.83 13.52
CA LEU A 2 -4.67 12.05 13.82
C LEU A 2 -4.95 10.56 14.10
N LEU A 3 -5.95 10.25 14.93
CA LEU A 3 -6.34 8.87 15.21
C LEU A 3 -6.68 8.07 13.94
N PHE A 4 -7.44 8.67 13.01
CA PHE A 4 -7.76 8.03 11.73
C PHE A 4 -6.51 7.77 10.90
N ILE A 5 -5.58 8.73 10.84
CA ILE A 5 -4.29 8.54 10.16
C ILE A 5 -3.56 7.34 10.74
N ARG A 6 -3.47 7.23 12.07
CA ARG A 6 -2.82 6.10 12.73
C ARG A 6 -3.48 4.76 12.39
N ILE A 7 -4.80 4.69 12.50
CA ILE A 7 -5.56 3.47 12.21
C ILE A 7 -5.28 3.01 10.78
N PHE A 8 -5.40 3.90 9.79
CA PHE A 8 -5.16 3.52 8.40
C PHE A 8 -3.71 3.14 8.12
N LEU A 9 -2.73 3.85 8.70
CA LEU A 9 -1.33 3.47 8.56
C LEU A 9 -1.05 2.08 9.17
N VAL A 10 -1.61 1.78 10.34
CA VAL A 10 -1.53 0.43 10.92
C VAL A 10 -2.18 -0.61 10.01
N LEU A 11 -3.37 -0.32 9.48
CA LEU A 11 -4.07 -1.22 8.56
C LEU A 11 -3.25 -1.46 7.28
N TYR A 12 -2.66 -0.43 6.68
CA TYR A 12 -1.76 -0.59 5.55
C TYR A 12 -0.53 -1.41 5.90
N GLY A 13 0.07 -1.20 7.07
CA GLY A 13 1.18 -2.02 7.54
C GLY A 13 0.79 -3.50 7.64
N LEU A 14 -0.37 -3.81 8.23
CA LEU A 14 -0.88 -5.17 8.34
C LEU A 14 -1.18 -5.80 6.97
N ILE A 15 -1.83 -5.06 6.08
CA ILE A 15 -2.10 -5.51 4.70
C ILE A 15 -0.79 -5.78 3.98
N ALA A 16 0.19 -4.89 4.12
CA ALA A 16 1.50 -5.02 3.49
C ALA A 16 2.27 -6.24 3.98
N VAL A 17 2.29 -6.50 5.29
CA VAL A 17 2.89 -7.72 5.85
C VAL A 17 2.19 -8.96 5.30
N ALA A 18 0.87 -9.03 5.42
CA ALA A 18 0.11 -10.23 5.07
C ALA A 18 0.21 -10.55 3.58
N THR A 19 -0.04 -9.57 2.72
CA THR A 19 -0.03 -9.77 1.25
C THR A 19 1.39 -9.91 0.70
N GLY A 20 2.36 -9.19 1.26
CA GLY A 20 3.77 -9.36 0.91
C GLY A 20 4.29 -10.74 1.27
N PHE A 21 4.00 -11.23 2.48
CA PHE A 21 4.34 -12.59 2.90
C PHE A 21 3.73 -13.64 1.96
N MET A 22 2.42 -13.55 1.69
CA MET A 22 1.73 -14.45 0.76
C MET A 22 2.38 -14.47 -0.63
N GLY A 23 2.74 -13.31 -1.18
CA GLY A 23 3.38 -13.21 -2.49
C GLY A 23 4.80 -13.80 -2.50
N THR A 24 5.59 -13.56 -1.45
CA THR A 24 6.95 -14.10 -1.34
C THR A 24 6.96 -15.62 -1.16
N THR A 25 5.98 -16.19 -0.46
CA THR A 25 5.94 -17.64 -0.14
C THR A 25 5.00 -18.45 -1.02
N ALA A 26 4.38 -17.85 -2.04
CA ALA A 26 3.50 -18.57 -2.96
C ALA A 26 4.23 -19.76 -3.61
N ALA A 27 3.53 -20.88 -3.86
CA ALA A 27 4.12 -22.01 -4.59
C ALA A 27 4.32 -21.62 -6.07
N TYR A 28 5.52 -21.90 -6.61
CA TYR A 28 5.77 -21.67 -8.03
C TYR A 28 4.95 -22.63 -8.89
N ASN A 29 4.24 -22.09 -9.88
CA ASN A 29 3.47 -22.86 -10.85
C ASN A 29 3.94 -22.53 -12.28
N PRO A 30 4.77 -23.39 -12.91
CA PRO A 30 5.29 -23.15 -14.26
C PRO A 30 4.21 -23.19 -15.35
N ALA A 31 3.01 -23.72 -15.08
CA ALA A 31 1.89 -23.69 -16.02
C ALA A 31 1.15 -22.35 -16.01
N ALA A 32 1.34 -21.52 -14.99
CA ALA A 32 0.66 -20.24 -14.81
C ALA A 32 1.56 -19.01 -15.06
N THR A 33 2.89 -19.16 -14.91
CA THR A 33 3.84 -18.05 -15.07
C THR A 33 5.24 -18.56 -15.40
N ASP A 34 6.06 -17.70 -16.02
CA ASP A 34 7.48 -17.97 -16.27
C ASP A 34 8.35 -17.62 -15.05
N ALA A 35 9.58 -18.16 -15.02
CA ALA A 35 10.50 -17.99 -13.89
C ALA A 35 10.92 -16.53 -13.64
N LEU A 36 11.02 -15.70 -14.68
CA LEU A 36 11.41 -14.30 -14.54
C LEU A 36 10.27 -13.50 -13.89
N THR A 37 9.04 -13.73 -14.34
CA THR A 37 7.85 -13.09 -13.76
C THR A 37 7.60 -13.52 -12.31
N ASP A 38 7.71 -14.81 -11.97
CA ASP A 38 7.61 -15.30 -10.59
C ASP A 38 8.68 -14.67 -9.69
N ASN A 39 9.94 -14.64 -10.15
CA ASN A 39 11.04 -14.08 -9.39
C ASN A 39 10.85 -12.58 -9.10
N ASN A 40 10.47 -11.81 -10.13
CA ASN A 40 10.16 -10.38 -9.96
C ASN A 40 8.97 -10.15 -9.02
N HIS A 41 7.93 -10.98 -9.10
CA HIS A 41 6.78 -10.90 -8.21
C HIS A 41 7.20 -11.09 -6.74
N ARG A 42 8.02 -12.11 -6.44
CA ARG A 42 8.52 -12.36 -5.07
C ARG A 42 9.39 -11.23 -4.55
N TYR A 43 10.25 -10.68 -5.40
CA TYR A 43 11.10 -9.54 -5.05
C TYR A 43 10.27 -8.31 -4.68
N VAL A 44 9.27 -7.96 -5.50
CA VAL A 44 8.37 -6.84 -5.22
C VAL A 44 7.50 -7.12 -4.00
N ALA A 45 7.02 -8.36 -3.81
CA ALA A 45 6.27 -8.75 -2.62
C ALA A 45 7.09 -8.60 -1.34
N ALA A 46 8.40 -8.92 -1.38
CA ALA A 46 9.31 -8.72 -0.25
C ALA A 46 9.55 -7.23 0.05
N ILE A 47 9.71 -6.39 -0.98
CA ILE A 47 9.79 -4.92 -0.81
C ILE A 47 8.50 -4.38 -0.21
N TRP A 48 7.35 -4.84 -0.68
CA TRP A 48 6.05 -4.45 -0.15
C TRP A 48 5.89 -4.85 1.32
N MET A 49 6.28 -6.08 1.67
CA MET A 49 6.34 -6.54 3.05
C MET A 49 7.26 -5.65 3.90
N ALA A 50 8.46 -5.32 3.43
CA ALA A 50 9.39 -4.44 4.13
C ALA A 50 8.84 -3.00 4.30
N THR A 51 8.04 -2.53 3.34
CA THR A 51 7.36 -1.21 3.41
C THR A 51 6.40 -1.11 4.59
N SER A 52 5.89 -2.24 5.11
CA SER A 52 5.10 -2.27 6.35
C SER A 52 5.79 -1.60 7.54
N LEU A 53 7.12 -1.73 7.64
CA LEU A 53 7.90 -1.12 8.71
C LEU A 53 7.79 0.41 8.67
N ALA A 54 7.78 1.00 7.47
CA ALA A 54 7.59 2.43 7.29
C ALA A 54 6.16 2.86 7.69
N PHE A 55 5.13 2.08 7.35
CA PHE A 55 3.77 2.37 7.80
C PHE A 55 3.64 2.36 9.31
N PHE A 56 4.18 1.34 9.98
CA PHE A 56 4.20 1.28 11.44
C PHE A 56 5.03 2.40 12.05
N TYR A 57 6.18 2.74 11.48
CA TYR A 57 6.98 3.85 11.98
C TYR A 57 6.22 5.19 11.91
N VAL A 58 5.61 5.51 10.76
CA VAL A 58 4.91 6.80 10.55
C VAL A 58 3.61 6.89 11.36
N ALA A 59 2.95 5.77 11.65
CA ALA A 59 1.77 5.77 12.51
C ALA A 59 2.10 6.31 13.93
N TRP A 60 3.32 6.10 14.42
CA TRP A 60 3.75 6.61 15.73
C TRP A 60 4.56 7.91 15.62
N ASN A 61 5.13 8.20 14.44
CA ASN A 61 5.89 9.42 14.14
C ASN A 61 5.23 10.21 12.99
N PRO A 62 4.02 10.77 13.21
CA PRO A 62 3.23 11.38 12.15
C PRO A 62 3.80 12.74 11.67
N SER A 63 4.73 13.32 12.43
CA SER A 63 5.54 14.49 12.06
C SER A 63 6.57 14.20 10.97
N GLU A 64 6.82 12.92 10.63
CA GLU A 64 7.71 12.50 9.54
C GLU A 64 7.07 12.71 8.17
N THR A 65 7.01 13.98 7.77
CA THR A 65 6.22 14.44 6.63
C THR A 65 6.67 13.85 5.29
N ALA A 66 7.98 13.71 5.07
CA ALA A 66 8.53 13.21 3.82
C ALA A 66 8.14 11.74 3.61
N LEU A 67 8.33 10.91 4.64
CA LEU A 67 8.00 9.49 4.57
C LEU A 67 6.49 9.27 4.47
N PHE A 68 5.69 10.01 5.24
CA PHE A 68 4.23 9.94 5.12
C PHE A 68 3.76 10.23 3.69
N ARG A 69 4.23 11.33 3.09
CA ARG A 69 3.85 11.72 1.71
C ARG A 69 4.31 10.69 0.69
N PHE A 70 5.54 10.20 0.82
CA PHE A 70 6.06 9.14 -0.03
C PHE A 70 5.16 7.91 -0.02
N LEU A 71 4.79 7.42 1.17
CA LEU A 71 3.94 6.24 1.31
C LEU A 71 2.55 6.44 0.69
N MET A 72 1.92 7.59 0.92
CA MET A 72 0.60 7.88 0.36
C MET A 72 0.63 7.97 -1.17
N ILE A 73 1.64 8.63 -1.74
CA ILE A 73 1.82 8.75 -3.19
C ILE A 73 2.15 7.39 -3.80
N ALA A 74 3.02 6.60 -3.18
CA ALA A 74 3.40 5.28 -3.67
C ALA A 74 2.19 4.32 -3.73
N ILE A 75 1.37 4.28 -2.67
CA ILE A 75 0.14 3.47 -2.68
C ILE A 75 -0.83 3.99 -3.76
N PHE A 76 -1.01 5.31 -3.88
CA PHE A 76 -1.92 5.89 -4.85
C PHE A 76 -1.51 5.55 -6.30
N ILE A 77 -0.22 5.64 -6.62
CA ILE A 77 0.33 5.19 -7.91
C ILE A 77 0.05 3.70 -8.11
N GLY A 78 0.27 2.88 -7.08
CA GLY A 78 -0.07 1.45 -7.10
C GLY A 78 -1.54 1.20 -7.44
N GLY A 79 -2.46 1.95 -6.84
CA GLY A 79 -3.90 1.88 -7.12
C GLY A 79 -4.26 2.26 -8.56
N ILE A 80 -3.61 3.28 -9.13
CA ILE A 80 -3.79 3.65 -10.55
C ILE A 80 -3.36 2.50 -11.46
N VAL A 81 -2.16 1.95 -11.22
CA VAL A 81 -1.63 0.84 -12.03
C VAL A 81 -2.52 -0.40 -11.89
N ARG A 82 -2.98 -0.73 -10.68
CA ARG A 82 -3.89 -1.85 -10.44
C ARG A 82 -5.23 -1.66 -11.15
N ALA A 83 -5.78 -0.44 -11.13
CA ALA A 83 -7.01 -0.12 -11.86
C ALA A 83 -6.83 -0.24 -13.37
N ALA A 84 -5.73 0.31 -13.92
CA ALA A 84 -5.42 0.22 -15.34
C ALA A 84 -5.22 -1.25 -15.79
N ALA A 85 -4.65 -2.09 -14.93
CA ALA A 85 -4.39 -3.48 -15.24
C ALA A 85 -5.67 -4.33 -15.42
N LEU A 86 -6.83 -3.88 -14.94
CA LEU A 86 -8.14 -4.51 -15.19
C LEU A 86 -8.54 -4.53 -16.68
N THR A 87 -7.82 -3.83 -17.55
CA THR A 87 -7.97 -3.98 -19.00
C THR A 87 -7.53 -5.36 -19.51
N ASN A 88 -6.71 -6.09 -18.73
CA ASN A 88 -6.17 -7.40 -19.11
C ASN A 88 -6.97 -8.58 -18.51
N TYR A 89 -7.81 -8.33 -17.51
CA TYR A 89 -8.53 -9.39 -16.78
C TYR A 89 -9.78 -8.84 -16.05
N PRO A 90 -10.81 -9.66 -15.84
CA PRO A 90 -12.04 -9.22 -15.21
C PRO A 90 -11.81 -8.71 -13.79
N ALA A 91 -12.57 -7.66 -13.43
CA ALA A 91 -12.56 -7.13 -12.07
C ALA A 91 -13.18 -8.15 -11.11
N THR A 92 -12.41 -8.54 -10.09
CA THR A 92 -12.93 -9.33 -8.96
C THR A 92 -13.30 -8.39 -7.81
N PRO A 93 -14.24 -8.77 -6.93
CA PRO A 93 -14.56 -7.97 -5.74
C PRO A 93 -13.33 -7.65 -4.89
N PHE A 94 -12.36 -8.57 -4.82
CA PHE A 94 -11.12 -8.36 -4.09
C PHE A 94 -10.22 -7.30 -4.76
N LEU A 95 -10.07 -7.33 -6.09
CA LEU A 95 -9.30 -6.30 -6.80
C LEU A 95 -9.96 -4.92 -6.68
N ILE A 96 -11.29 -4.85 -6.78
CA ILE A 96 -12.04 -3.60 -6.60
C ILE A 96 -11.81 -3.04 -5.19
N PHE A 97 -11.86 -3.90 -4.17
CA PHE A 97 -11.57 -3.52 -2.79
C PHE A 97 -10.14 -2.96 -2.66
N LEU A 98 -9.13 -3.65 -3.21
CA LEU A 98 -7.74 -3.18 -3.18
C LEU A 98 -7.59 -1.81 -3.85
N ILE A 99 -8.15 -1.62 -5.04
CA ILE A 99 -8.12 -0.34 -5.74
C ILE A 99 -8.78 0.76 -4.90
N ALA A 100 -9.93 0.48 -4.30
CA ALA A 100 -10.64 1.45 -3.47
C ALA A 100 -9.81 1.89 -2.25
N ILE A 101 -9.19 0.94 -1.55
CA ILE A 101 -8.33 1.26 -0.41
C ILE A 101 -7.02 1.93 -0.83
N GLU A 102 -6.52 1.70 -2.05
CA GLU A 102 -5.28 2.33 -2.53
C GLU A 102 -5.53 3.78 -3.00
N LEU A 103 -6.71 4.09 -3.53
CA LEU A 103 -7.03 5.39 -4.12
C LEU A 103 -7.77 6.35 -3.18
N ILE A 104 -8.74 5.87 -2.41
CA ILE A 104 -9.63 6.75 -1.63
C ILE A 104 -8.98 7.19 -0.32
N PRO A 105 -8.57 6.27 0.59
CA PRO A 105 -7.97 6.68 1.85
C PRO A 105 -6.65 7.42 1.66
N THR A 106 -5.79 7.09 0.70
CA THR A 106 -4.52 7.80 0.48
C THR A 106 -4.71 9.30 0.24
N VAL A 107 -5.68 9.68 -0.59
CA VAL A 107 -6.03 11.09 -0.85
C VAL A 107 -6.61 11.74 0.41
N LEU A 108 -7.52 11.07 1.10
CA LEU A 108 -8.11 11.58 2.34
C LEU A 108 -7.05 11.77 3.44
N LEU A 109 -6.13 10.83 3.58
CA LEU A 109 -5.05 10.85 4.56
C LEU A 109 -4.04 11.97 4.26
N LEU A 110 -3.69 12.19 2.99
CA LEU A 110 -2.89 13.35 2.57
C LEU A 110 -3.56 14.67 2.93
N TRP A 111 -4.86 14.79 2.66
CA TRP A 111 -5.63 15.97 3.03
C TRP A 111 -5.67 16.18 4.55
N MET A 112 -5.96 15.12 5.32
CA MET A 112 -6.01 15.18 6.78
C MET A 112 -4.65 15.57 7.38
N HIS A 113 -3.57 14.96 6.88
CA HIS A 113 -2.21 15.24 7.33
C HIS A 113 -1.81 16.68 7.03
N THR A 114 -2.10 17.18 5.84
CA THR A 114 -1.85 18.57 5.46
C THR A 114 -2.58 19.55 6.36
N LYS A 115 -3.84 19.28 6.71
CA LYS A 115 -4.61 20.10 7.64
C LYS A 115 -3.99 20.14 9.04
N LEU A 116 -3.53 19.01 9.55
CA LEU A 116 -2.88 18.95 10.87
C LEU A 116 -1.51 19.65 10.87
N LEU A 117 -0.75 19.57 9.77
CA LEU A 117 0.51 20.28 9.58
C LEU A 117 0.31 21.79 9.63
N THR A 118 -0.63 22.30 8.83
CA THR A 118 -0.92 23.74 8.78
C THR A 118 -1.44 24.27 10.12
N ALA A 119 -2.11 23.43 10.91
CA ALA A 119 -2.57 23.78 12.26
C ALA A 119 -1.49 23.66 13.35
N GLY A 120 -0.27 23.18 13.03
CA GLY A 120 0.81 22.97 14.02
C GLY A 120 0.51 21.87 15.03
N SER A 121 -0.27 20.85 14.64
CA SER A 121 -0.82 19.81 15.53
C SER A 121 -0.30 18.40 15.23
N LEU A 122 0.81 18.31 14.49
CA LEU A 122 1.55 17.08 14.19
C LEU A 122 2.88 17.03 14.94
#